data_AF-A0A2V5IX74-F1
#
_entry.id   AF-A0A2V5IX74-F1
#
_cell.length_a   1.000
_cell.length_b   1.000
_cell.length_c   1.000
_cell.angle_alpha   90.00
_cell.angle_beta   90.00
_cell.angle_gamma   90.00
#
_symmetry.space_group_name_H-M   'P 1'
#
loop_
_entity.id
_entity.type
_entity.pdbx_description
1 polymer ?
#
loop_
_entity_poly.entity_id
_entity_poly.type
_entity_poly.pdbx_seq_one_letter_code
_entity_poly.pdbx_strand_id
1 'polypeptide(L)'
;MRAAGKLPALPSDEEIALALSQSVAESDTVHKEPSPTGLITMRPPADDVAKRQAAMEKAANTKPVLTRVFQVLIAIFYPIVLLVLAIRLVTSSLFLWVEYHRPGFPVDSFGFTTDDRMTYGSYTVDYLLNLAQPRYLADLVDPFGKPIFLAGEVSHMADVKTVIVMAFMAGLALAIVMVIGMMYLARRSFGGIRRALFAGSIATLALIIGIGVFAATGWERFFTDFHEIFFTDGTWTFYTDDTLIRLFPSQFWTDSGIFIGAFVLIVASLTLAFTWPTKDRRQAVTAGRHPGRRSA
;
A
#
# COMPACT_ATOMS: atom_id res chain seq x y z
N MET A 1 100.20 -22.69 -57.18
CA MET A 1 99.58 -22.46 -58.51
C MET A 1 98.33 -23.33 -58.60
N ARG A 2 97.14 -22.73 -58.48
CA ARG A 2 95.83 -23.42 -58.52
C ARG A 2 95.33 -23.47 -59.97
N ALA A 3 94.91 -24.65 -60.42
CA ALA A 3 94.21 -24.83 -61.69
C ALA A 3 92.76 -24.34 -61.58
N ALA A 4 92.28 -23.65 -62.61
CA ALA A 4 90.92 -23.17 -62.73
C ALA A 4 89.93 -24.33 -62.88
N GLY A 5 88.98 -24.45 -61.94
CA GLY A 5 87.86 -25.38 -62.01
C GLY A 5 86.71 -24.79 -62.83
N LYS A 6 86.18 -25.60 -63.76
CA LYS A 6 85.04 -25.33 -64.64
C LYS A 6 83.79 -24.90 -63.86
N LEU A 7 83.12 -23.83 -64.31
CA LEU A 7 81.77 -23.45 -63.84
C LEU A 7 80.73 -24.52 -64.24
N PRO A 8 79.70 -24.80 -63.40
CA PRO A 8 78.62 -25.71 -63.74
C PRO A 8 77.74 -25.14 -64.86
N ALA A 9 77.26 -26.01 -65.76
CA ALA A 9 76.36 -25.65 -66.84
C ALA A 9 74.97 -25.26 -66.30
N LEU A 10 74.37 -24.22 -66.87
CA LEU A 10 73.00 -23.83 -66.59
C LEU A 10 72.04 -24.89 -67.18
N PRO A 11 70.94 -25.22 -66.47
CA PRO A 11 69.92 -26.13 -66.97
C PRO A 11 69.29 -25.59 -68.26
N SER A 12 68.88 -26.50 -69.13
CA SER A 12 68.27 -26.15 -70.42
C SER A 12 66.83 -25.65 -70.23
N ASP A 13 66.33 -24.86 -71.19
CA ASP A 13 64.96 -24.35 -71.17
C ASP A 13 63.90 -25.47 -71.07
N GLU A 14 64.24 -26.67 -71.55
CA GLU A 14 63.39 -27.86 -71.49
C GLU A 14 63.28 -28.44 -70.06
N GLU A 15 64.37 -28.40 -69.28
CA GLU A 15 64.36 -28.80 -67.86
C GLU A 15 63.57 -27.82 -66.98
N ILE A 16 63.63 -26.53 -67.33
CA ILE A 16 62.85 -25.48 -66.64
C ILE A 16 61.35 -25.65 -66.95
N ALA A 17 61.00 -25.93 -68.21
CA ALA A 17 59.61 -26.16 -68.62
C ALA A 17 59.01 -27.41 -67.95
N LEU A 18 59.79 -28.49 -67.82
CA LEU A 18 59.35 -29.72 -67.16
C LEU A 18 59.06 -29.49 -65.67
N ALA A 19 59.96 -28.77 -64.97
CA ALA A 19 59.80 -28.46 -63.55
C ALA A 19 58.56 -27.58 -63.29
N LEU A 20 58.29 -26.60 -64.16
CA LEU A 20 57.09 -25.76 -64.07
C LEU A 20 55.80 -26.56 -64.31
N SER A 21 55.82 -27.49 -65.28
CA SER A 21 54.65 -28.34 -65.57
C SER A 21 54.28 -29.26 -64.41
N GLN A 22 55.27 -29.78 -63.68
CA GLN A 22 55.06 -30.62 -62.50
C GLN A 22 54.50 -29.81 -61.32
N SER A 23 54.94 -28.56 -61.12
CA SER A 23 54.42 -27.71 -60.04
C SER A 23 52.95 -27.29 -60.23
N VAL A 24 52.48 -27.20 -61.48
CA VAL A 24 51.09 -26.81 -61.77
C VAL A 24 50.15 -27.98 -61.50
N ALA A 25 50.56 -29.20 -61.82
CA ALA A 25 49.76 -30.41 -61.60
C ALA A 25 49.55 -30.75 -60.10
N GLU A 26 50.44 -30.34 -59.21
CA GLU A 26 50.37 -30.64 -57.77
C GLU A 26 49.50 -29.63 -56.97
N SER A 27 49.07 -28.53 -57.62
CA SER A 27 48.30 -27.47 -56.95
C SER A 27 46.79 -27.70 -56.86
N ASP A 28 46.26 -28.73 -57.54
CA ASP A 28 44.81 -28.98 -57.66
C ASP A 28 44.19 -29.80 -56.50
N THR A 29 44.96 -30.19 -55.48
CA THR A 29 44.45 -30.97 -54.32
C THR A 29 44.63 -30.26 -52.97
N VAL A 30 44.37 -28.96 -52.89
CA VAL A 30 44.35 -28.24 -51.60
C VAL A 30 42.94 -28.24 -51.00
N HIS A 31 42.78 -28.99 -49.92
CA HIS A 31 41.62 -28.98 -49.04
C HIS A 31 41.43 -27.58 -48.43
N LYS A 32 40.35 -26.87 -48.79
CA LYS A 32 40.01 -25.56 -48.20
C LYS A 32 39.33 -25.75 -46.85
N GLU A 33 40.04 -25.54 -45.76
CA GLU A 33 39.42 -25.26 -44.47
C GLU A 33 38.70 -23.90 -44.53
N PRO A 34 37.41 -23.80 -44.11
CA PRO A 34 36.73 -22.52 -44.07
C PRO A 34 37.29 -21.66 -42.94
N SER A 35 37.73 -20.45 -43.30
CA SER A 35 38.25 -19.41 -42.41
C SER A 35 37.32 -19.10 -41.21
N PRO A 36 37.86 -18.83 -40.00
CA PRO A 36 37.08 -18.53 -38.78
C PRO A 36 36.20 -17.27 -38.89
N THR A 37 36.40 -16.45 -39.92
CA THR A 37 35.72 -15.16 -40.09
C THR A 37 34.32 -15.29 -40.73
N GLY A 38 33.95 -16.47 -41.25
CA GLY A 38 32.62 -16.71 -41.85
C GLY A 38 31.45 -16.71 -40.87
N LEU A 39 31.71 -16.84 -39.56
CA LEU A 39 30.67 -16.88 -38.53
C LEU A 39 30.17 -15.48 -38.10
N ILE A 40 30.88 -14.40 -38.46
CA ILE A 40 30.51 -13.03 -38.06
C ILE A 40 29.54 -12.37 -39.07
N THR A 41 29.40 -12.91 -40.29
CA THR A 41 28.54 -12.37 -41.35
C THR A 41 27.23 -13.12 -41.58
N MET A 42 26.94 -14.19 -40.82
CA MET A 42 25.62 -14.84 -40.87
C MET A 42 24.58 -13.92 -40.24
N ARG A 43 23.85 -13.18 -41.10
CA ARG A 43 22.61 -12.49 -40.72
C ARG A 43 21.71 -13.52 -40.01
N PRO A 44 21.26 -13.26 -38.77
CA PRO A 44 20.40 -14.20 -38.05
C PRO A 44 19.20 -14.59 -38.93
N PRO A 45 18.77 -15.86 -38.91
CA PRO A 45 17.60 -16.31 -39.67
C PRO A 45 16.42 -15.35 -39.45
N ALA A 46 15.68 -15.03 -40.51
CA ALA A 46 14.60 -14.04 -40.45
C ALA A 46 13.58 -14.35 -39.32
N ASP A 47 13.37 -15.64 -39.06
CA ASP A 47 12.49 -16.14 -37.99
C ASP A 47 12.98 -15.79 -36.58
N ASP A 48 14.29 -15.78 -36.34
CA ASP A 48 14.86 -15.42 -35.03
C ASP A 48 14.82 -13.91 -34.79
N VAL A 49 15.00 -13.11 -35.84
CA VAL A 49 14.79 -11.66 -35.78
C VAL A 49 13.32 -11.35 -35.51
N ALA A 50 12.39 -12.03 -36.18
CA ALA A 50 10.95 -11.88 -35.98
C ALA A 50 10.53 -12.31 -34.56
N LYS A 51 11.05 -13.43 -34.04
CA LYS A 51 10.81 -13.85 -32.65
C LYS A 51 11.35 -12.85 -31.63
N ARG A 52 12.56 -12.30 -31.86
CA ARG A 52 13.14 -11.26 -30.99
C ARG A 52 12.33 -9.97 -31.04
N GLN A 53 11.91 -9.53 -32.22
CA GLN A 53 11.04 -8.36 -32.38
C GLN A 53 9.68 -8.58 -31.71
N ALA A 54 9.03 -9.74 -31.92
CA ALA A 54 7.79 -10.09 -31.26
C ALA A 54 7.95 -10.21 -29.72
N ALA A 55 9.08 -10.72 -29.23
CA ALA A 55 9.40 -10.75 -27.81
C ALA A 55 9.64 -9.35 -27.23
N MET A 56 10.33 -8.47 -27.98
CA MET A 56 10.53 -7.06 -27.61
C MET A 56 9.22 -6.27 -27.64
N GLU A 57 8.35 -6.50 -28.62
CA GLU A 57 7.01 -5.92 -28.70
C GLU A 57 6.10 -6.43 -27.59
N LYS A 58 6.17 -7.73 -27.27
CA LYS A 58 5.42 -8.32 -26.15
C LYS A 58 5.93 -7.79 -24.80
N ALA A 59 7.24 -7.63 -24.62
CA ALA A 59 7.83 -7.01 -23.44
C ALA A 59 7.47 -5.52 -23.33
N ALA A 60 7.48 -4.78 -24.44
CA ALA A 60 7.06 -3.38 -24.50
C ALA A 60 5.54 -3.20 -24.26
N ASN A 61 4.72 -4.18 -24.67
CA ASN A 61 3.26 -4.18 -24.47
C ASN A 61 2.81 -4.77 -23.14
N THR A 62 3.72 -5.37 -22.35
CA THR A 62 3.37 -5.87 -21.02
C THR A 62 3.20 -4.69 -20.08
N LYS A 63 1.93 -4.28 -19.86
CA LYS A 63 1.58 -3.23 -18.89
C LYS A 63 2.26 -3.54 -17.56
N PRO A 64 2.87 -2.57 -16.87
CA PRO A 64 3.59 -2.83 -15.63
C PRO A 64 2.60 -3.34 -14.57
N VAL A 65 2.55 -4.66 -14.38
CA VAL A 65 1.62 -5.35 -13.47
C VAL A 65 1.77 -4.76 -12.08
N LEU A 66 3.02 -4.51 -11.65
CA LEU A 66 3.35 -3.92 -10.37
C LEU A 66 2.73 -2.52 -10.14
N THR A 67 2.63 -1.69 -11.19
CA THR A 67 1.93 -0.39 -11.09
C THR A 67 0.47 -0.59 -10.77
N ARG A 68 -0.21 -1.53 -11.44
CA ARG A 68 -1.62 -1.82 -11.15
C ARG A 68 -1.81 -2.40 -9.76
N VAL A 69 -0.91 -3.29 -9.33
CA VAL A 69 -0.92 -3.86 -7.97
C VAL A 69 -0.89 -2.75 -6.92
N PHE A 70 0.07 -1.82 -6.99
CA PHE A 70 0.12 -0.70 -6.03
C PHE A 70 -1.11 0.20 -6.09
N GLN A 71 -1.70 0.42 -7.27
CA GLN A 71 -2.94 1.19 -7.36
C GLN A 71 -4.11 0.52 -6.66
N VAL A 72 -4.25 -0.80 -6.81
CA VAL A 72 -5.30 -1.59 -6.15
C VAL A 72 -5.05 -1.63 -4.64
N LEU A 73 -3.81 -1.88 -4.21
CA LEU A 73 -3.45 -1.88 -2.78
C LEU A 73 -3.77 -0.54 -2.12
N ILE A 74 -3.39 0.58 -2.74
CA ILE A 74 -3.74 1.92 -2.20
C ILE A 74 -5.25 2.11 -2.14
N ALA A 75 -6.00 1.69 -3.17
CA ALA A 75 -7.46 1.82 -3.17
C ALA A 75 -8.12 0.99 -2.05
N ILE A 76 -7.58 -0.20 -1.74
CA ILE A 76 -8.08 -1.07 -0.66
C ILE A 76 -7.66 -0.56 0.72
N PHE A 77 -6.44 -0.09 0.87
CA PHE A 77 -5.91 0.35 2.17
C PHE A 77 -6.44 1.72 2.58
N TYR A 78 -6.74 2.60 1.62
CA TYR A 78 -7.27 3.94 1.86
C TYR A 78 -8.48 3.99 2.83
N PRO A 79 -9.58 3.22 2.62
CA PRO A 79 -10.70 3.22 3.57
C PRO A 79 -10.28 2.80 4.97
N ILE A 80 -9.41 1.80 5.10
CA ILE A 80 -8.98 1.28 6.40
C ILE A 80 -8.12 2.30 7.14
N VAL A 81 -7.13 2.88 6.47
CA VAL A 81 -6.24 3.90 7.06
C VAL A 81 -7.02 5.14 7.47
N LEU A 82 -7.97 5.59 6.64
CA LEU A 82 -8.80 6.75 6.97
C LEU A 82 -9.73 6.47 8.16
N LEU A 83 -10.32 5.27 8.24
CA LEU A 83 -11.14 4.87 9.37
C LEU A 83 -10.32 4.79 10.66
N VAL A 84 -9.14 4.18 10.62
CA VAL A 84 -8.23 4.11 11.78
C VAL A 84 -7.83 5.52 12.25
N LEU A 85 -7.56 6.43 11.33
CA LEU A 85 -7.30 7.82 11.67
C LEU A 85 -8.50 8.48 12.37
N ALA A 86 -9.72 8.24 11.89
CA ALA A 86 -10.94 8.77 12.52
C ALA A 86 -11.13 8.22 13.94
N ILE A 87 -10.94 6.91 14.13
CA ILE A 87 -10.99 6.27 15.45
C ILE A 87 -9.93 6.88 16.38
N ARG A 88 -8.70 7.08 15.88
CA ARG A 88 -7.62 7.70 16.65
C ARG A 88 -7.96 9.10 17.14
N LEU A 89 -8.72 9.88 16.37
CA LEU A 89 -9.17 11.21 16.76
C LEU A 89 -10.23 11.14 17.87
N VAL A 90 -11.17 10.20 17.79
CA VAL A 90 -12.19 9.98 18.84
C VAL A 90 -11.58 9.44 20.14
N THR A 91 -10.60 8.54 20.05
CA THR A 91 -9.84 8.04 21.21
C THR A 91 -8.79 9.07 21.64
N SER A 92 -9.19 10.30 21.91
CA SER A 92 -8.32 11.36 22.38
C SER A 92 -8.98 12.16 23.50
N SER A 93 -8.16 12.64 24.44
CA SER A 93 -8.65 13.50 25.53
C SER A 93 -9.31 14.78 25.02
N LEU A 94 -8.91 15.26 23.83
CA LEU A 94 -9.53 16.42 23.21
C LEU A 94 -10.97 16.12 22.77
N PHE A 95 -11.20 14.99 22.10
CA PHE A 95 -12.55 14.59 21.72
C PHE A 95 -13.43 14.38 22.96
N LEU A 96 -12.91 13.67 23.96
CA LEU A 96 -13.58 13.48 25.24
C LEU A 96 -14.00 14.82 25.88
N TRP A 97 -13.07 15.79 25.92
CA TRP A 97 -13.35 17.12 26.45
C TRP A 97 -14.44 17.84 25.65
N VAL A 98 -14.34 17.85 24.32
CA VAL A 98 -15.34 18.49 23.44
C VAL A 98 -16.72 17.87 23.67
N GLU A 99 -16.78 16.55 23.79
CA GLU A 99 -18.02 15.81 23.97
C GLU A 99 -18.68 16.10 25.33
N TYR A 100 -17.89 16.21 26.40
CA TYR A 100 -18.42 16.55 27.72
C TYR A 100 -18.83 18.02 27.87
N HIS A 101 -18.28 18.92 27.06
CA HIS A 101 -18.56 20.36 27.14
C HIS A 101 -19.53 20.85 26.06
N ARG A 102 -19.97 19.99 25.14
CA ARG A 102 -20.96 20.39 24.15
C ARG A 102 -22.36 20.56 24.78
N PRO A 103 -23.16 21.52 24.29
CA PRO A 103 -24.54 21.67 24.75
C PRO A 103 -25.36 20.40 24.53
N GLY A 104 -26.14 20.03 25.55
CA GLY A 104 -27.10 18.93 25.50
C GLY A 104 -26.54 17.54 25.76
N PHE A 105 -25.25 17.40 26.12
CA PHE A 105 -24.72 16.11 26.56
C PHE A 105 -25.39 15.66 27.88
N PRO A 106 -25.82 14.39 28.02
CA PRO A 106 -26.61 13.94 29.16
C PRO A 106 -25.80 13.96 30.46
N VAL A 107 -26.41 14.51 31.51
CA VAL A 107 -25.91 14.42 32.89
C VAL A 107 -25.94 12.96 33.36
N ASP A 108 -25.01 12.59 34.25
CA ASP A 108 -25.07 11.27 34.90
C ASP A 108 -26.17 11.28 35.97
N SER A 109 -27.12 10.35 35.85
CA SER A 109 -28.23 10.20 36.81
C SER A 109 -27.80 9.58 38.14
N PHE A 110 -26.59 9.01 38.21
CA PHE A 110 -26.09 8.29 39.38
C PHE A 110 -25.05 9.08 40.20
N GLY A 111 -24.81 10.33 39.84
CA GLY A 111 -24.14 11.30 40.71
C GLY A 111 -22.72 11.73 40.31
N PHE A 112 -22.15 11.24 39.20
CA PHE A 112 -20.91 11.82 38.71
C PHE A 112 -21.16 13.22 38.15
N THR A 113 -20.35 14.17 38.61
CA THR A 113 -20.28 15.50 37.99
C THR A 113 -19.56 15.40 36.64
N THR A 114 -19.67 16.45 35.81
CA THR A 114 -18.87 16.52 34.57
C THR A 114 -17.37 16.44 34.87
N ASP A 115 -16.90 17.02 35.98
CA ASP A 115 -15.50 16.97 36.38
C ASP A 115 -15.05 15.56 36.79
N ASP A 116 -15.90 14.80 37.48
CA ASP A 116 -15.65 13.38 37.76
C ASP A 116 -15.53 12.58 36.47
N ARG A 117 -16.46 12.79 35.54
CA ARG A 117 -16.47 12.08 34.25
C ARG A 117 -15.28 12.46 33.38
N MET A 118 -14.88 13.73 33.40
CA MET A 118 -13.65 14.18 32.75
C MET A 118 -12.42 13.54 33.38
N THR A 119 -12.37 13.40 34.70
CA THR A 119 -11.23 12.80 35.41
C THR A 119 -11.11 11.32 35.09
N TYR A 120 -12.13 10.53 35.44
CA TYR A 120 -12.09 9.07 35.26
C TYR A 120 -12.17 8.64 33.79
N GLY A 121 -12.93 9.39 32.97
CA GLY A 121 -12.98 9.18 31.53
C GLY A 121 -11.62 9.44 30.88
N SER A 122 -10.88 10.46 31.32
CA SER A 122 -9.53 10.74 30.78
C SER A 122 -8.54 9.63 31.12
N TYR A 123 -8.57 9.09 32.35
CA TYR A 123 -7.77 7.90 32.68
C TYR A 123 -8.12 6.72 31.77
N THR A 124 -9.41 6.51 31.50
CA THR A 124 -9.87 5.39 30.66
C THR A 124 -9.44 5.54 29.20
N VAL A 125 -9.53 6.75 28.63
CA VAL A 125 -9.06 7.02 27.26
C VAL A 125 -7.53 6.97 27.17
N ASP A 126 -6.81 7.49 28.18
CA ASP A 126 -5.35 7.42 28.25
C ASP A 126 -4.85 5.97 28.33
N TYR A 127 -5.55 5.13 29.09
CA TYR A 127 -5.25 3.70 29.21
C TYR A 127 -5.19 2.99 27.85
N LEU A 128 -6.03 3.38 26.89
CA LEU A 128 -6.04 2.79 25.54
C LEU A 128 -4.76 3.05 24.75
N LEU A 129 -4.03 4.12 25.08
CA LEU A 129 -2.88 4.59 24.30
C LEU A 129 -1.54 4.45 25.04
N ASN A 130 -1.57 4.32 26.36
CA ASN A 130 -0.38 4.17 27.18
C ASN A 130 0.11 2.71 27.25
N LEU A 131 1.26 2.48 27.88
CA LEU A 131 1.83 1.13 28.06
C LEU A 131 1.46 0.48 29.41
N ALA A 132 0.52 1.06 30.15
CA ALA A 132 0.18 0.60 31.49
C ALA A 132 -0.61 -0.72 31.46
N GLN A 133 -0.46 -1.50 32.53
CA GLN A 133 -1.21 -2.74 32.78
C GLN A 133 -2.64 -2.44 33.26
N PRO A 134 -3.58 -3.40 33.25
CA PRO A 134 -4.97 -3.18 33.69
C PRO A 134 -5.12 -2.59 35.10
N ARG A 135 -4.11 -2.79 35.97
CA ARG A 135 -4.04 -2.16 37.30
C ARG A 135 -4.11 -0.64 37.26
N TYR A 136 -3.73 0.00 36.14
CA TYR A 136 -3.89 1.43 35.95
C TYR A 136 -5.33 1.92 36.16
N LEU A 137 -6.32 1.11 35.76
CA LEU A 137 -7.74 1.39 36.02
C LEU A 137 -8.22 0.73 37.32
N ALA A 138 -7.72 -0.46 37.65
CA ALA A 138 -8.13 -1.19 38.85
C ALA A 138 -7.78 -0.48 40.16
N ASP A 139 -6.65 0.25 40.17
CA ASP A 139 -6.15 0.95 41.36
C ASP A 139 -6.75 2.37 41.50
N LEU A 140 -7.62 2.81 40.57
CA LEU A 140 -8.36 4.06 40.71
C LEU A 140 -9.42 3.93 41.79
N VAL A 141 -9.40 4.84 42.76
CA VAL A 141 -10.33 4.87 43.89
C VAL A 141 -11.02 6.22 43.99
N ASP A 142 -12.24 6.20 44.54
CA ASP A 142 -12.98 7.39 44.91
C ASP A 142 -12.37 8.05 46.17
N PRO A 143 -12.87 9.23 46.59
CA PRO A 143 -12.40 9.90 47.81
C PRO A 143 -12.56 9.10 49.11
N PHE A 144 -13.35 8.03 49.10
CA PHE A 144 -13.56 7.13 50.23
C PHE A 144 -12.71 5.85 50.15
N GLY A 145 -11.86 5.73 49.12
CA GLY A 145 -10.97 4.59 48.91
C GLY A 145 -11.64 3.37 48.26
N LYS A 146 -12.85 3.51 47.73
CA LYS A 146 -13.53 2.42 47.01
C LYS A 146 -13.07 2.40 45.54
N PRO A 147 -12.81 1.23 44.95
CA PRO A 147 -12.49 1.13 43.52
C PRO A 147 -13.56 1.79 42.63
N ILE A 148 -13.11 2.60 41.68
CA ILE A 148 -13.96 3.28 40.71
C ILE A 148 -14.52 2.29 39.69
N PHE A 149 -13.71 1.35 39.22
CA PHE A 149 -14.11 0.32 38.25
C PHE A 149 -14.31 -1.04 38.92
N LEU A 150 -15.29 -1.78 38.43
CA LEU A 150 -15.46 -3.19 38.72
C LEU A 150 -14.38 -4.02 38.03
N ALA A 151 -14.08 -5.20 38.57
CA ALA A 151 -13.11 -6.13 37.96
C ALA A 151 -13.49 -6.52 36.51
N GLY A 152 -14.79 -6.67 36.23
CA GLY A 152 -15.30 -6.94 34.88
C GLY A 152 -15.05 -5.78 33.91
N GLU A 153 -15.25 -4.54 34.35
CA GLU A 153 -15.02 -3.35 33.53
C GLU A 153 -13.53 -3.17 33.22
N VAL A 154 -12.65 -3.43 34.20
CA VAL A 154 -11.19 -3.42 34.00
C VAL A 154 -10.78 -4.50 32.99
N SER A 155 -11.33 -5.72 33.11
CA SER A 155 -11.06 -6.81 32.17
C SER A 155 -11.50 -6.45 30.76
N HIS A 156 -12.72 -5.91 30.61
CA HIS A 156 -13.23 -5.47 29.32
C HIS A 156 -12.36 -4.37 28.70
N MET A 157 -11.96 -3.37 29.49
CA MET A 157 -11.06 -2.32 29.01
C MET A 157 -9.70 -2.86 28.55
N ALA A 158 -9.20 -3.93 29.15
CA ALA A 158 -7.98 -4.60 28.69
C ALA A 158 -8.17 -5.26 27.31
N ASP A 159 -9.32 -5.88 27.07
CA ASP A 159 -9.68 -6.42 25.76
C ASP A 159 -9.81 -5.29 24.72
N VAL A 160 -10.52 -4.21 25.06
CA VAL A 160 -10.67 -3.01 24.20
C VAL A 160 -9.31 -2.42 23.85
N LYS A 161 -8.41 -2.29 24.83
CA LYS A 161 -7.04 -1.81 24.60
C LYS A 161 -6.31 -2.68 23.59
N THR A 162 -6.44 -4.00 23.69
CA THR A 162 -5.82 -4.95 22.76
C THR A 162 -6.33 -4.72 21.33
N VAL A 163 -7.65 -4.60 21.15
CA VAL A 163 -8.27 -4.33 19.85
C VAL A 163 -7.80 -2.99 19.27
N ILE A 164 -7.81 -1.92 20.07
CA ILE A 164 -7.38 -0.57 19.65
C ILE A 164 -5.91 -0.56 19.25
N VAL A 165 -5.02 -1.16 20.05
CA VAL A 165 -3.58 -1.22 19.73
C VAL A 165 -3.34 -2.02 18.46
N MET A 166 -3.99 -3.18 18.29
CA MET A 166 -3.87 -3.98 17.06
C MET A 166 -4.39 -3.21 15.83
N ALA A 167 -5.53 -2.53 15.95
CA ALA A 167 -6.09 -1.72 14.87
C ALA A 167 -5.14 -0.56 14.47
N PHE A 168 -4.53 0.11 15.45
CA PHE A 168 -3.59 1.20 15.18
C PHE A 168 -2.28 0.71 14.57
N MET A 169 -1.75 -0.41 15.05
CA MET A 169 -0.54 -1.02 14.47
C MET A 169 -0.79 -1.49 13.03
N ALA A 170 -1.94 -2.15 12.78
CA ALA A 170 -2.33 -2.55 11.43
C ALA A 170 -2.54 -1.33 10.53
N GLY A 171 -3.27 -0.31 10.99
CA GLY A 171 -3.49 0.94 10.26
C GLY A 171 -2.19 1.66 9.93
N LEU A 172 -1.24 1.73 10.86
CA LEU A 172 0.08 2.31 10.64
C LEU A 172 0.87 1.52 9.60
N ALA A 173 0.89 0.19 9.69
CA ALA A 173 1.56 -0.67 8.70
C ALA A 173 0.97 -0.46 7.30
N LEU A 174 -0.36 -0.44 7.17
CA LEU A 174 -1.05 -0.17 5.91
C LEU A 174 -0.73 1.22 5.37
N ALA A 175 -0.69 2.24 6.25
CA ALA A 175 -0.32 3.60 5.87
C ALA A 175 1.13 3.68 5.33
N ILE A 176 2.07 2.99 5.96
CA ILE A 176 3.46 2.90 5.48
C ILE A 176 3.51 2.25 4.08
N VAL A 177 2.81 1.13 3.89
CA VAL A 177 2.75 0.45 2.57
C VAL A 177 2.10 1.36 1.52
N MET A 178 1.05 2.09 1.88
CA MET A 178 0.43 3.09 1.00
C MET A 178 1.41 4.18 0.59
N VAL A 179 2.16 4.75 1.53
CA VAL A 179 3.16 5.80 1.25
C VAL A 179 4.25 5.27 0.32
N ILE A 180 4.79 4.08 0.59
CA ILE A 180 5.79 3.43 -0.28
C ILE A 180 5.22 3.22 -1.69
N GLY A 181 3.99 2.71 -1.80
CA GLY A 181 3.31 2.53 -3.08
C GLY A 181 3.10 3.84 -3.83
N MET A 182 2.74 4.92 -3.12
CA MET A 182 2.61 6.26 -3.70
C MET A 182 3.97 6.79 -4.20
N MET A 183 5.04 6.64 -3.43
CA MET A 183 6.40 7.02 -3.85
C MET A 183 6.85 6.25 -5.10
N TYR A 184 6.56 4.95 -5.17
CA TYR A 184 6.80 4.13 -6.36
C TYR A 184 6.00 4.64 -7.57
N LEU A 185 4.69 4.87 -7.40
CA LEU A 185 3.79 5.34 -8.46
C LEU A 185 4.14 6.74 -8.96
N ALA A 186 4.59 7.64 -8.07
CA ALA A 186 5.03 8.99 -8.42
C ALA A 186 6.14 8.98 -9.47
N ARG A 187 7.04 7.99 -9.41
CA ARG A 187 8.18 7.85 -10.33
C ARG A 187 7.85 7.04 -11.59
N ARG A 188 6.84 6.15 -11.54
CA ARG A 188 6.59 5.15 -12.59
C ARG A 188 5.30 5.34 -13.38
N SER A 189 4.35 6.12 -12.86
CA SER A 189 3.03 6.28 -13.49
C SER A 189 2.46 7.67 -13.27
N PHE A 190 2.49 8.50 -14.32
CA PHE A 190 1.81 9.79 -14.32
C PHE A 190 0.30 9.61 -14.05
N GLY A 191 -0.21 10.29 -13.01
CA GLY A 191 -1.60 10.14 -12.54
C GLY A 191 -1.93 8.78 -11.90
N GLY A 192 -0.94 7.96 -11.55
CA GLY A 192 -1.13 6.65 -10.91
C GLY A 192 -1.79 6.76 -9.54
N ILE A 193 -1.25 7.64 -8.69
CA ILE A 193 -1.76 7.93 -7.34
C ILE A 193 -3.19 8.44 -7.39
N ARG A 194 -3.47 9.42 -8.26
CA ARG A 194 -4.82 10.01 -8.41
C ARG A 194 -5.87 8.95 -8.73
N ARG A 195 -5.59 8.03 -9.66
CA ARG A 195 -6.51 6.93 -9.98
C ARG A 195 -6.75 5.98 -8.81
N ALA A 196 -5.72 5.69 -8.03
CA ALA A 196 -5.82 4.83 -6.86
C ALA A 196 -6.67 5.47 -5.75
N LEU A 197 -6.39 6.74 -5.42
CA LEU A 197 -7.15 7.51 -4.43
C LEU A 197 -8.59 7.80 -4.87
N PHE A 198 -8.83 8.00 -6.17
CA PHE A 198 -10.17 8.11 -6.72
C PHE A 198 -10.98 6.82 -6.50
N ALA A 199 -10.40 5.66 -6.83
CA ALA A 199 -11.06 4.37 -6.59
C ALA A 199 -11.26 4.11 -5.08
N GLY A 200 -10.25 4.41 -4.27
CA GLY A 200 -10.33 4.29 -2.81
C GLY A 200 -11.42 5.17 -2.22
N SER A 201 -11.53 6.44 -2.64
CA SER A 201 -12.56 7.35 -2.14
C SER A 201 -13.98 6.90 -2.50
N ILE A 202 -14.23 6.36 -3.69
CA ILE A 202 -15.53 5.75 -4.03
C ILE A 202 -15.83 4.58 -3.10
N ALA A 203 -14.87 3.66 -2.92
CA ALA A 203 -15.05 2.51 -2.04
C ALA A 203 -15.32 2.94 -0.59
N THR A 204 -14.59 3.94 -0.09
CA THR A 204 -14.80 4.52 1.24
C THR A 204 -16.18 5.12 1.38
N LEU A 205 -16.65 5.91 0.41
CA LEU A 205 -17.98 6.53 0.46
C LEU A 205 -19.08 5.47 0.48
N ALA A 206 -18.98 4.45 -0.38
CA ALA A 206 -19.94 3.35 -0.39
C ALA A 206 -19.97 2.61 0.96
N LEU A 207 -18.79 2.31 1.53
CA LEU A 207 -18.65 1.61 2.81
C LEU A 207 -19.24 2.43 3.97
N ILE A 208 -18.84 3.70 4.11
CA ILE A 208 -19.24 4.53 5.25
C ILE A 208 -20.73 4.89 5.20
N ILE A 209 -21.29 5.09 3.99
CA ILE A 209 -22.75 5.30 3.83
C ILE A 209 -23.51 4.04 4.23
N GLY A 210 -23.06 2.85 3.77
CA GLY A 210 -23.69 1.59 4.12
C GLY A 210 -23.67 1.31 5.63
N ILE A 211 -22.50 1.45 6.26
CA ILE A 211 -22.35 1.29 7.72
C ILE A 211 -23.17 2.35 8.46
N GLY A 212 -23.15 3.60 8.01
CA GLY A 212 -23.90 4.70 8.62
C GLY A 212 -25.40 4.49 8.58
N VAL A 213 -25.95 4.01 7.46
CA VAL A 213 -27.39 3.68 7.36
C VAL A 213 -27.75 2.51 8.29
N PHE A 214 -26.92 1.48 8.36
CA PHE A 214 -27.15 0.35 9.27
C PHE A 214 -27.15 0.80 10.74
N ALA A 215 -26.15 1.58 11.16
CA ALA A 215 -26.07 2.13 12.51
C ALA A 215 -27.25 3.07 12.82
N ALA A 216 -27.64 3.94 11.88
CA ALA A 216 -28.72 4.91 12.09
C ALA A 216 -30.12 4.28 12.19
N THR A 217 -30.34 3.12 11.55
CA THR A 217 -31.64 2.42 11.56
C THR A 217 -31.76 1.39 12.67
N GLY A 218 -30.66 0.98 13.30
CA GLY A 218 -30.65 -0.05 14.33
C GLY A 218 -29.45 0.05 15.25
N TRP A 219 -29.33 1.14 15.99
CA TRP A 219 -28.19 1.43 16.87
C TRP A 219 -27.85 0.28 17.83
N GLU A 220 -28.83 -0.23 18.57
CA GLU A 220 -28.62 -1.31 19.56
C GLU A 220 -28.07 -2.59 18.91
N ARG A 221 -28.61 -2.94 17.74
CA ARG A 221 -28.14 -4.10 16.98
C ARG A 221 -26.75 -3.88 16.42
N PHE A 222 -26.49 -2.71 15.84
CA PHE A 222 -25.17 -2.35 15.34
C PHE A 222 -24.12 -2.40 16.45
N PHE A 223 -24.43 -1.85 17.62
CA PHE A 223 -23.54 -1.86 18.79
C PHE A 223 -23.29 -3.30 19.26
N THR A 224 -24.33 -4.12 19.35
CA THR A 224 -24.21 -5.54 19.74
C THR A 224 -23.37 -6.34 18.74
N ASP A 225 -23.73 -6.29 17.45
CA ASP A 225 -23.01 -7.01 16.38
C ASP A 225 -21.53 -6.59 16.33
N PHE A 226 -21.23 -5.30 16.58
CA PHE A 226 -19.85 -4.83 16.69
C PHE A 226 -19.12 -5.48 17.87
N HIS A 227 -19.73 -5.53 19.06
CA HIS A 227 -19.08 -6.12 20.24
C HIS A 227 -18.88 -7.63 20.10
N GLU A 228 -19.85 -8.36 19.54
CA GLU A 228 -19.75 -9.82 19.31
C GLU A 228 -18.63 -10.21 18.34
N ILE A 229 -18.21 -9.32 17.43
CA ILE A 229 -17.07 -9.56 16.54
C ILE A 229 -15.75 -9.57 17.30
N PHE A 230 -15.61 -8.75 18.36
CA PHE A 230 -14.35 -8.50 19.05
C PHE A 230 -14.25 -9.14 20.43
N PHE A 231 -15.39 -9.38 21.09
CA PHE A 231 -15.45 -9.77 22.49
C PHE A 231 -16.31 -11.00 22.69
N THR A 232 -15.99 -11.76 23.74
CA THR A 232 -16.76 -12.95 24.11
C THR A 232 -18.06 -12.56 24.82
N ASP A 233 -19.12 -13.34 24.61
CA ASP A 233 -20.42 -13.11 25.26
C ASP A 233 -20.30 -12.95 26.77
N GLY A 234 -20.95 -11.92 27.30
CA GLY A 234 -20.99 -11.61 28.73
C GLY A 234 -19.75 -10.90 29.29
N THR A 235 -18.70 -10.64 28.50
CA THR A 235 -17.51 -9.91 28.99
C THR A 235 -17.60 -8.40 28.81
N TRP A 236 -18.61 -7.91 28.09
CA TRP A 236 -18.75 -6.51 27.70
C TRP A 236 -20.12 -5.89 28.04
N THR A 237 -21.01 -6.66 28.67
CA THR A 237 -22.35 -6.22 29.09
C THR A 237 -22.33 -5.78 30.55
N PHE A 238 -22.72 -4.53 30.80
CA PHE A 238 -22.71 -3.90 32.13
C PHE A 238 -24.06 -3.24 32.43
N TYR A 239 -24.34 -3.01 33.71
CA TYR A 239 -25.55 -2.30 34.14
C TYR A 239 -25.43 -0.80 33.86
N THR A 240 -26.57 -0.11 33.82
CA THR A 240 -26.62 1.34 33.53
C THR A 240 -25.96 2.19 34.62
N ASP A 241 -25.86 1.67 35.84
CA ASP A 241 -25.22 2.31 37.00
C ASP A 241 -23.75 1.88 37.20
N ASP A 242 -23.24 0.97 36.36
CA ASP A 242 -21.83 0.62 36.32
C ASP A 242 -21.00 1.79 35.77
N THR A 243 -19.81 1.97 36.33
CA THR A 243 -18.96 3.15 36.11
C THR A 243 -18.65 3.39 34.64
N LEU A 244 -18.29 2.35 33.88
CA LEU A 244 -17.90 2.43 32.48
C LEU A 244 -19.06 2.90 31.61
N ILE A 245 -20.29 2.43 31.85
CA ILE A 245 -21.49 2.87 31.13
C ILE A 245 -21.82 4.33 31.49
N ARG A 246 -21.64 4.70 32.76
CA ARG A 246 -21.81 6.09 33.19
C ARG A 246 -20.75 7.02 32.58
N LEU A 247 -19.52 6.56 32.39
CA LEU A 247 -18.45 7.33 31.74
C LEU A 247 -18.57 7.37 30.22
N PHE A 248 -19.16 6.37 29.58
CA PHE A 248 -19.31 6.29 28.13
C PHE A 248 -20.72 5.83 27.77
N PRO A 249 -21.75 6.68 28.00
CA PRO A 249 -23.13 6.33 27.74
C PRO A 249 -23.37 6.16 26.23
N SER A 250 -24.51 5.58 25.86
CA SER A 250 -24.88 5.39 24.44
C SER A 250 -24.77 6.67 23.61
N GLN A 251 -25.06 7.84 24.19
CA GLN A 251 -24.90 9.13 23.54
C GLN A 251 -23.44 9.41 23.13
N PHE A 252 -22.47 9.11 23.99
CA PHE A 252 -21.03 9.29 23.69
C PHE A 252 -20.62 8.46 22.46
N TRP A 253 -21.09 7.21 22.40
CA TRP A 253 -20.79 6.31 21.29
C TRP A 253 -21.51 6.69 20.00
N THR A 254 -22.75 7.19 20.12
CA THR A 254 -23.51 7.72 18.98
C THR A 254 -22.81 8.94 18.39
N ASP A 255 -22.43 9.90 19.21
CA ASP A 255 -21.75 11.13 18.78
C ASP A 255 -20.34 10.83 18.23
N SER A 256 -19.63 9.87 18.82
CA SER A 256 -18.39 9.31 18.28
C SER A 256 -18.58 8.70 16.88
N GLY A 257 -19.63 7.90 16.70
CA GLY A 257 -19.98 7.30 15.41
C GLY A 257 -20.34 8.34 14.35
N ILE A 258 -21.10 9.37 14.73
CA ILE A 258 -21.43 10.51 13.86
C ILE A 258 -20.16 11.26 13.45
N PHE A 259 -19.26 11.55 14.39
CA PHE A 259 -18.00 12.21 14.08
C PHE A 259 -17.15 11.38 13.11
N ILE A 260 -16.98 10.08 13.37
CA ILE A 260 -16.23 9.18 12.48
C ILE A 260 -16.85 9.18 11.08
N GLY A 261 -18.16 9.00 11.00
CA GLY A 261 -18.90 9.02 9.73
C GLY A 261 -18.71 10.32 8.97
N ALA A 262 -18.92 11.46 9.62
CA ALA A 262 -18.78 12.78 9.02
C ALA A 262 -17.34 13.07 8.58
N PHE A 263 -16.35 12.77 9.42
CA PHE A 263 -14.94 12.96 9.09
C PHE A 263 -14.53 12.14 7.87
N VAL A 264 -14.86 10.85 7.86
CA VAL A 264 -14.56 9.94 6.74
C VAL A 264 -15.28 10.40 5.46
N LEU A 265 -16.56 10.78 5.55
CA LEU A 265 -17.34 11.31 4.42
C LEU A 265 -16.70 12.57 3.82
N ILE A 266 -16.33 13.54 4.65
CA ILE A 266 -15.73 14.80 4.22
C ILE A 266 -14.37 14.53 3.55
N VAL A 267 -13.48 13.80 4.21
CA VAL A 267 -12.13 13.54 3.69
C VAL A 267 -12.17 12.69 2.41
N ALA A 268 -13.04 11.69 2.33
CA ALA A 268 -13.23 10.90 1.12
C ALA A 268 -13.83 11.73 -0.02
N SER A 269 -14.81 12.60 0.26
CA SER A 269 -15.41 13.49 -0.75
C SER A 269 -14.40 14.50 -1.30
N LEU A 270 -13.60 15.11 -0.42
CA LEU A 270 -12.52 16.00 -0.84
C LEU A 270 -11.48 15.26 -1.69
N THR A 271 -11.08 14.07 -1.26
CA THR A 271 -10.15 13.22 -2.02
C THR A 271 -10.71 12.87 -3.40
N LEU A 272 -12.00 12.52 -3.48
CA LEU A 272 -12.69 12.25 -4.75
C LEU A 272 -12.68 13.49 -5.66
N ALA A 273 -13.03 14.67 -5.12
CA ALA A 273 -13.06 15.92 -5.86
C ALA A 273 -11.67 16.32 -6.39
N PHE A 274 -10.63 16.25 -5.54
CA PHE A 274 -9.27 16.58 -5.95
C PHE A 274 -8.69 15.56 -6.94
N THR A 275 -9.12 14.31 -6.88
CA THR A 275 -8.65 13.23 -7.78
C THR A 275 -9.53 13.04 -9.02
N TRP A 276 -10.58 13.86 -9.18
CA TRP A 276 -11.54 13.76 -10.28
C TRP A 276 -10.88 13.78 -11.67
N PRO A 277 -11.26 12.87 -12.59
CA PRO A 277 -10.64 12.73 -13.90
C PRO A 277 -11.16 13.77 -14.91
N THR A 278 -10.66 15.01 -14.84
CA THR A 278 -10.98 16.09 -15.81
C THR A 278 -10.33 15.87 -17.18
N LYS A 279 -10.88 16.51 -18.23
CA LYS A 279 -10.38 16.41 -19.61
C LYS A 279 -8.91 16.85 -19.72
N ASP A 280 -8.56 17.99 -19.15
CA ASP A 280 -7.18 18.53 -19.18
C ASP A 280 -6.19 17.61 -18.48
N ARG A 281 -6.63 16.98 -17.37
CA ARG A 281 -5.80 16.00 -16.65
C ARG A 281 -5.61 14.72 -17.46
N ARG A 282 -6.63 14.26 -18.18
CA ARG A 282 -6.51 13.12 -19.11
C ARG A 282 -5.54 13.44 -20.23
N GLN A 283 -5.62 14.64 -20.82
CA GLN A 283 -4.70 15.11 -21.86
C GLN A 283 -3.26 15.20 -21.34
N ALA A 284 -3.04 15.75 -20.15
CA ALA A 284 -1.73 15.79 -19.51
C ALA A 284 -1.15 14.40 -19.23
N VAL A 285 -1.98 13.42 -18.82
CA VAL A 285 -1.56 12.01 -18.65
C VAL A 285 -1.15 11.38 -19.99
N THR A 286 -1.89 11.66 -21.06
CA THR A 286 -1.56 11.16 -22.40
C THR A 286 -0.27 11.79 -22.94
N ALA A 287 -0.11 13.11 -22.79
CA ALA A 287 1.09 13.84 -23.20
C ALA A 287 2.34 13.37 -22.44
N GLY A 288 2.24 13.15 -21.12
CA GLY A 288 3.34 12.65 -20.30
C GLY A 288 3.75 11.19 -20.60
N ARG A 289 2.90 10.39 -21.25
CA ARG A 289 3.26 9.04 -21.74
C ARG A 289 4.06 9.06 -23.05
N HIS A 290 4.02 10.15 -23.80
CA HIS A 290 4.71 10.31 -25.07
C HIS A 290 5.47 11.64 -25.14
N PRO A 291 6.52 11.85 -24.32
CA PRO A 291 7.36 13.04 -24.39
C PRO A 291 8.13 13.02 -25.73
N GLY A 292 7.59 13.66 -26.76
CA GLY A 292 8.24 13.75 -28.08
C GLY A 292 7.29 13.82 -29.29
N ARG A 293 6.03 13.41 -29.14
CA ARG A 293 5.00 13.64 -30.18
C ARG A 293 4.42 15.04 -30.03
N ARG A 294 5.22 16.07 -30.33
CA ARG A 294 4.66 17.39 -30.65
C ARG A 294 3.99 17.25 -32.01
N SER A 295 2.74 17.68 -32.08
CA SER A 295 1.93 17.80 -33.29
C SER A 295 2.71 18.54 -34.37
N ALA A 296 3.09 17.80 -35.41
CA ALA A 296 3.20 18.35 -36.76
C ALA A 296 1.79 18.62 -37.30
#